data_AF-A0A3L7B5I5-F1
#
_entry.id   AF-A0A3L7B5I5-F1
#
_cell.length_a   1.000
_cell.length_b   1.000
_cell.length_c   1.000
_cell.angle_alpha   90.00
_cell.angle_beta   90.00
_cell.angle_gamma   90.00
#
_symmetry.space_group_name_H-M   'P 1'
#
loop_
_entity.id
_entity.type
_entity.pdbx_description
1 polymer ?
#
loop_
_entity_poly.entity_id
_entity_poly.type
_entity_poly.pdbx_seq_one_letter_code
_entity_poly.pdbx_strand_id
1 'polypeptide(L)' 'MTAPHTPAAPLTVATVQATPTPGDVAGNAVAAADLVRRAGGQGARVAVLPEL' A
#
# COMPACT_ATOMS: atom_id res chain seq x y z
N MET A 1 -17.31 -1.34 22.17
CA MET A 1 -16.55 -0.65 21.11
C MET A 1 -15.32 -0.03 21.73
N THR A 2 -14.13 -0.49 21.36
CA THR A 2 -12.87 0.12 21.78
C THR A 2 -12.67 1.40 20.97
N ALA A 3 -12.27 2.51 21.61
CA ALA A 3 -11.99 3.74 20.89
C ALA A 3 -10.79 3.55 19.93
N PRO A 4 -10.80 4.16 18.73
CA PRO A 4 -9.69 4.06 17.82
C PRO A 4 -8.44 4.68 18.45
N HIS A 5 -7.31 3.99 18.30
CA HIS A 5 -6.01 4.47 18.75
C HIS A 5 -5.43 5.37 17.67
N THR A 6 -5.23 6.64 18.02
CA THR A 6 -4.58 7.61 17.12
C THR A 6 -3.07 7.44 17.19
N PRO A 7 -2.34 7.47 16.06
CA PRO A 7 -0.88 7.42 16.07
C PRO A 7 -0.29 8.55 16.93
N ALA A 8 0.72 8.22 17.75
CA ALA A 8 1.39 9.17 18.65
C ALA A 8 2.29 10.19 17.92
N ALA A 9 2.50 10.03 16.61
CA ALA A 9 3.28 10.91 15.75
C ALA A 9 2.68 10.90 14.32
N PRO A 10 2.95 11.92 13.48
CA PRO A 10 2.53 11.92 12.07
C PRO A 10 2.96 10.63 11.36
N LEU A 11 2.02 10.01 10.65
CA LEU A 11 2.25 8.78 9.89
C LEU A 11 2.24 9.10 8.40
N THR A 12 3.38 8.93 7.74
CA THR A 12 3.44 9.02 6.28
C THR A 12 2.77 7.81 5.64
N VAL A 13 1.77 8.05 4.81
CA VAL A 13 1.01 7.01 4.10
C VAL A 13 1.12 7.25 2.60
N ALA A 14 1.30 6.17 1.84
CA ALA A 14 1.21 6.18 0.38
C ALA A 14 -0.13 5.60 -0.07
N THR A 15 -0.89 6.35 -0.86
CA THR A 15 -2.04 5.84 -1.60
C THR A 15 -1.59 5.49 -3.01
N VAL A 16 -1.74 4.22 -3.38
CA VAL A 16 -1.25 3.71 -4.66
C VAL A 16 -2.39 3.66 -5.65
N GLN A 17 -2.10 4.06 -6.89
CA GLN A 17 -2.97 3.84 -8.03
C GLN A 17 -2.20 2.97 -9.02
N ALA A 18 -2.83 1.87 -9.42
CA ALA A 18 -2.28 0.89 -10.35
C ALA A 18 -3.43 0.17 -11.05
N THR A 19 -3.19 -0.29 -12.27
CA THR A 19 -4.14 -1.11 -13.02
C THR A 19 -3.70 -2.57 -12.96
N PRO A 20 -4.53 -3.50 -12.46
CA PRO A 20 -4.19 -4.92 -12.45
C PRO A 20 -4.31 -5.53 -13.85
N THR A 21 -3.55 -6.60 -14.10
CA THR A 21 -3.73 -7.46 -15.26
C THR A 21 -4.77 -8.55 -14.92
N PRO A 22 -5.93 -8.62 -15.60
CA PRO A 22 -6.96 -9.60 -15.27
C PRO A 22 -6.46 -11.04 -15.35
N GLY A 23 -6.72 -11.83 -14.31
CA GLY A 23 -6.35 -13.24 -14.23
C GLY A 23 -4.88 -13.53 -13.88
N ASP A 24 -3.97 -12.55 -13.99
CA ASP A 24 -2.56 -12.73 -13.63
C ASP A 24 -2.29 -12.39 -12.15
N VAL A 25 -2.65 -13.31 -11.26
CA VAL A 25 -2.49 -13.12 -9.81
C VAL A 25 -1.02 -12.97 -9.41
N ALA A 26 -0.12 -13.78 -9.98
CA ALA A 26 1.29 -13.76 -9.63
C ALA A 26 1.98 -12.48 -10.11
N GLY A 27 1.72 -12.06 -11.36
CA GLY A 27 2.26 -10.81 -11.90
C GLY A 27 1.75 -9.58 -11.13
N ASN A 28 0.47 -9.55 -10.78
CA ASN A 28 -0.08 -8.46 -9.96
C ASN A 28 0.52 -8.42 -8.55
N ALA A 29 0.80 -9.56 -7.93
CA ALA A 29 1.46 -9.62 -6.63
C ALA A 29 2.90 -9.08 -6.68
N VAL A 30 3.65 -9.40 -7.74
CA VAL A 30 5.00 -8.86 -7.96
C VAL A 30 4.94 -7.34 -8.17
N ALA A 31 4.03 -6.86 -9.02
CA ALA A 31 3.85 -5.42 -9.24
C ALA A 31 3.45 -4.69 -7.95
N ALA A 32 2.55 -5.28 -7.14
CA ALA A 32 2.18 -4.74 -5.83
C ALA A 32 3.38 -4.66 -4.87
N ALA A 33 4.21 -5.70 -4.82
CA ALA A 33 5.42 -5.71 -3.99
C ALA A 33 6.39 -4.59 -4.40
N ASP A 34 6.54 -4.33 -5.70
CA ASP A 34 7.40 -3.25 -6.22
C ASP A 34 6.89 -1.86 -5.82
N LEU A 35 5.56 -1.67 -5.88
CA LEU A 35 4.92 -0.43 -5.44
C LEU A 35 5.08 -0.21 -3.93
N VAL A 36 4.96 -1.26 -3.11
CA VAL A 36 5.21 -1.20 -1.66
C VAL A 36 6.68 -0.86 -1.37
N ARG A 37 7.63 -1.48 -2.08
CA ARG A 37 9.07 -1.16 -1.94
C ARG A 37 9.35 0.30 -2.28
N ARG A 38 8.77 0.81 -3.38
CA ARG A 38 8.90 2.22 -3.77
C ARG A 38 8.33 3.16 -2.71
N ALA A 39 7.14 2.87 -2.18
CA ALA A 39 6.53 3.68 -1.13
C ALA A 39 7.40 3.71 0.15
N GLY A 40 7.94 2.55 0.55
CA GLY A 40 8.90 2.47 1.66
C GLY A 40 10.17 3.28 1.41
N GLY A 41 10.72 3.25 0.20
CA GLY A 41 11.85 4.08 -0.21
C GLY A 41 11.57 5.59 -0.17
N GLN A 42 10.30 6.00 -0.23
CA GLN A 42 9.83 7.39 -0.10
C GLN A 42 9.44 7.76 1.34
N GLY A 43 9.67 6.87 2.31
CA GLY A 43 9.40 7.12 3.73
C GLY A 43 7.96 6.80 4.16
N ALA A 44 7.15 6.19 3.30
CA ALA A 44 5.82 5.73 3.71
C ALA A 44 5.94 4.56 4.70
N ARG A 45 5.14 4.60 5.75
CA ARG A 45 5.02 3.52 6.75
C ARG A 45 3.85 2.59 6.47
N VAL A 46 2.88 3.05 5.67
CA VAL A 46 1.73 2.30 5.19
C VAL A 46 1.57 2.58 3.70
N ALA A 47 1.36 1.55 2.91
CA ALA A 47 0.96 1.65 1.51
C ALA A 47 -0.43 1.02 1.35
N VAL A 48 -1.38 1.78 0.81
CA VAL A 48 -2.73 1.32 0.50
C VAL A 48 -2.80 1.04 -0.99
N LEU A 49 -3.06 -0.22 -1.33
CA LEU A 49 -3.22 -0.68 -2.70
C LEU A 49 -4.69 -0.58 -3.14
N PRO A 50 -4.97 -0.42 -4.44
CA PRO A 50 -6.34 -0.44 -4.95
C PRO A 50 -7.00 -1.81 -4.73
N GLU A 51 -8.33 -1.79 -4.66
CA GLU A 51 -9.14 -3.01 -4.74
C GLU A 51 -8.99 -3.66 -6.13
N LEU A 52 -9.14 -4.98 -6.18
CA LEU A 52 -9.08 -5.79 -7.42
C LEU A 52 -10.42 -5.81 -8.15
#